data_AF-A0AAJ1SPR0-F1
#
_entry.id   AF-A0AAJ1SPR0-F1
#
_cell.length_a   1.000
_cell.length_b   1.000
_cell.length_c   1.000
_cell.angle_alpha   90.00
_cell.angle_beta   90.00
_cell.angle_gamma   90.00
#
_symmetry.space_group_name_H-M   'P 1'
#
loop_
_entity.id
_entity.type
_entity.pdbx_description
1 polymer ?
#
loop_
_entity_poly.entity_id
_entity_poly.type
_entity_poly.pdbx_seq_one_letter_code
_entity_poly.pdbx_strand_id
1 'polypeptide(L)'
;YTDIRFFDKMKEYPIYVNKEMMKAKRVTPKALWAEDGIYRTSFLNAPQGAAGTEEEFNQLNDRLFPDKDHLHIYLWNNEFTNYYNNGRYWDGAYVWSVYDEKRKRFTVFDATLVLD
;
A
#
# COMPACT_ATOMS: atom_id res chain seq x y z
N TYR A 1 8.05 -21.17 6.03
CA TYR A 1 6.70 -20.71 6.40
C TYR A 1 6.67 -20.49 7.89
N THR A 2 6.67 -19.23 8.31
CA THR A 2 6.65 -18.86 9.72
C THR A 2 5.20 -18.52 10.07
N ASP A 3 4.63 -19.16 11.10
CA ASP A 3 3.27 -18.88 11.60
C ASP A 3 3.28 -17.55 12.40
N ILE A 4 3.52 -16.44 11.70
CA ILE A 4 3.61 -15.10 12.29
C ILE A 4 2.23 -14.44 12.31
N ARG A 5 1.30 -15.03 13.05
CA ARG A 5 0.03 -14.34 13.37
C ARG A 5 0.22 -13.20 14.36
N PHE A 6 1.38 -13.12 15.02
CA PHE A 6 1.68 -12.15 16.06
C PHE A 6 3.13 -11.68 15.92
N PHE A 7 3.31 -10.36 15.82
CA PHE A 7 4.62 -9.71 15.72
C PHE A 7 5.51 -9.94 16.95
N ASP A 8 4.91 -10.18 18.12
CA ASP A 8 5.58 -10.43 19.39
C ASP A 8 6.51 -11.66 19.38
N LYS A 9 6.37 -12.53 18.37
CA LYS A 9 7.19 -13.73 18.20
C LYS A 9 8.46 -13.47 17.37
N MET A 10 8.61 -12.31 16.73
CA MET A 10 9.81 -11.96 15.96
C MET A 10 10.89 -11.37 16.87
N LYS A 11 11.77 -12.24 17.39
CA LYS A 11 12.83 -11.83 18.32
C LYS A 11 14.01 -11.13 17.64
N GLU A 12 14.34 -11.51 16.40
CA GLU A 12 15.48 -10.95 15.66
C GLU A 12 15.14 -9.61 14.98
N TYR A 13 13.88 -9.44 14.58
CA TYR A 13 13.36 -8.23 13.95
C TYR A 13 12.04 -7.83 14.62
N PRO A 14 12.07 -7.33 15.86
CA PRO A 14 10.85 -6.96 16.57
C PRO A 14 10.13 -5.85 15.82
N ILE A 15 8.82 -6.04 15.62
CA ILE A 15 7.95 -5.02 15.05
C ILE A 15 7.24 -4.30 16.20
N TYR A 16 7.46 -2.99 16.27
CA TYR A 16 6.84 -2.08 17.21
C TYR A 16 5.69 -1.34 16.52
N VAL A 17 4.62 -1.09 17.28
CA VAL A 17 3.43 -0.38 16.80
C VAL A 17 3.06 0.71 17.79
N ASN A 18 3.00 1.95 17.30
CA ASN A 18 2.45 3.10 18.02
C ASN A 18 1.01 3.37 17.55
N LYS A 19 0.04 2.94 18.36
CA LYS A 19 -1.40 3.08 18.07
C LYS A 19 -1.85 4.54 17.94
N GLU A 20 -1.21 5.47 18.66
CA GLU A 20 -1.57 6.89 18.60
C GLU A 20 -1.23 7.51 17.24
N MET A 21 -0.28 6.92 16.53
CA MET A 21 0.16 7.34 15.19
C MET A 21 -0.59 6.61 14.06
N MET A 22 -1.43 5.61 14.38
CA MET A 22 -2.26 4.89 13.41
C MET A 22 -3.41 5.76 12.90
N LYS A 23 -3.06 6.78 12.12
CA LYS A 23 -3.98 7.74 11.54
C LYS A 23 -3.94 7.61 10.02
N ALA A 24 -5.10 7.74 9.40
CA ALA A 24 -5.22 7.69 7.95
C ALA A 24 -5.91 8.94 7.42
N LYS A 25 -5.49 9.38 6.24
CA LYS A 25 -6.10 10.49 5.51
C LYS A 25 -6.95 9.91 4.38
N ARG A 26 -8.20 10.36 4.26
CA ARG A 26 -9.05 10.00 3.12
C ARG A 26 -8.49 10.63 1.84
N VAL A 27 -8.40 9.83 0.78
CA VAL A 27 -7.97 10.27 -0.55
C VAL A 27 -9.02 9.91 -1.60
N THR A 28 -8.97 10.55 -2.75
CA THR A 28 -9.91 10.32 -3.85
C THR A 28 -9.37 9.24 -4.79
N PRO A 29 -10.24 8.55 -5.55
CA PRO A 29 -9.80 7.67 -6.63
C PRO A 29 -8.83 8.38 -7.58
N LYS A 30 -9.14 9.62 -7.99
CA LYS A 30 -8.25 10.42 -8.86
C LYS A 30 -6.84 10.58 -8.28
N ALA A 31 -6.69 10.71 -6.96
CA ALA A 31 -5.38 10.81 -6.33
C ALA A 31 -4.63 9.47 -6.27
N LEU A 32 -5.34 8.36 -6.05
CA LEU A 32 -4.73 7.02 -6.00
C LEU A 32 -4.27 6.54 -7.38
N TRP A 33 -5.05 6.82 -8.43
CA TRP A 33 -4.79 6.42 -9.82
C TRP A 33 -4.25 7.56 -10.68
N ALA A 34 -3.62 8.57 -10.09
CA ALA A 34 -2.96 9.61 -10.86
C ALA A 34 -1.85 9.01 -11.74
N GLU A 35 -1.63 9.56 -12.94
CA GLU A 35 -0.62 9.05 -13.88
C GLU A 35 0.80 9.13 -13.30
N ASP A 36 1.10 10.21 -12.59
CA ASP A 36 2.32 10.45 -11.80
C ASP A 36 2.17 10.01 -10.33
N GLY A 37 1.12 9.26 -10.01
CA GLY A 37 0.81 8.82 -8.67
C GLY A 37 1.72 7.68 -8.21
N ILE A 38 2.11 7.74 -6.94
CA ILE A 38 3.02 6.78 -6.29
C ILE A 38 2.62 5.33 -6.56
N TYR A 39 1.33 4.98 -6.41
CA TYR A 39 0.86 3.62 -6.59
C TYR A 39 1.13 3.09 -8.01
N ARG A 40 0.85 3.92 -9.03
CA ARG A 40 1.10 3.55 -10.43
C ARG A 40 2.60 3.47 -10.71
N THR A 41 3.36 4.49 -10.31
CA THR A 41 4.82 4.51 -10.52
C THR A 41 5.51 3.33 -9.85
N SER A 42 5.15 3.00 -8.60
CA SER A 42 5.69 1.84 -7.88
C SER A 42 5.40 0.51 -8.58
N PHE A 43 4.24 0.38 -9.21
CA PHE A 43 3.88 -0.85 -9.91
C PHE A 43 4.66 -1.01 -11.22
N LEU A 44 4.77 0.08 -12.00
CA LEU A 44 5.43 0.08 -13.30
C LEU A 44 6.96 0.05 -13.21
N ASN A 45 7.52 0.62 -12.14
CA ASN A 45 8.97 0.71 -11.95
C ASN A 45 9.46 -0.23 -10.84
N ALA A 46 8.69 -1.27 -10.51
CA ALA A 46 8.97 -2.12 -9.36
C ALA A 46 10.41 -2.68 -9.41
N PRO A 47 11.19 -2.54 -8.33
CA PRO A 47 12.58 -3.00 -8.29
C PRO A 47 12.67 -4.52 -8.43
N GLN A 48 13.86 -4.99 -8.83
CA GLN A 48 14.21 -6.41 -9.00
C GLN A 48 13.53 -7.15 -10.16
N GLY A 49 13.14 -6.43 -11.22
CA GLY A 49 12.64 -7.04 -12.45
C GLY A 49 11.20 -7.53 -12.36
N ALA A 50 10.45 -7.09 -11.35
CA ALA A 50 9.02 -7.35 -11.18
C ALA A 50 8.15 -6.20 -11.69
N ALA A 51 8.71 -5.29 -12.51
CA ALA A 51 7.99 -4.19 -13.13
C ALA A 51 6.82 -4.72 -13.98
N GLY A 52 5.62 -4.26 -13.66
CA GLY A 52 4.43 -4.57 -14.44
C GLY A 52 4.27 -3.64 -15.64
N THR A 53 3.47 -4.08 -16.60
CA THR A 53 3.03 -3.25 -17.72
C THR A 53 1.80 -2.40 -17.34
N GLU A 54 1.53 -1.37 -18.15
CA GLU A 54 0.31 -0.57 -18.01
C GLU A 54 -0.95 -1.42 -18.14
N GLU A 55 -0.92 -2.42 -19.02
CA GLU A 55 -2.03 -3.32 -19.23
C GLU A 55 -2.30 -4.17 -17.99
N GLU A 56 -1.26 -4.73 -17.38
CA GLU A 56 -1.38 -5.50 -16.13
C GLU A 56 -1.86 -4.63 -14.97
N PHE A 57 -1.37 -3.38 -14.88
CA PHE A 57 -1.86 -2.42 -13.88
C PHE A 57 -3.36 -2.19 -14.03
N ASN A 58 -3.83 -1.93 -15.26
CA ASN A 58 -5.25 -1.71 -15.53
C ASN A 58 -6.09 -2.96 -15.27
N GLN A 59 -5.66 -4.13 -15.75
CA GLN A 59 -6.36 -5.41 -15.53
C GLN A 59 -6.49 -5.75 -14.03
N LEU A 60 -5.42 -5.53 -13.25
CA LEU A 60 -5.44 -5.74 -11.81
C LEU A 60 -6.44 -4.79 -11.13
N ASN A 61 -6.39 -3.51 -11.48
CA ASN A 61 -7.24 -2.49 -10.87
C ASN A 61 -8.71 -2.63 -11.27
N ASP A 62 -9.02 -3.06 -12.48
CA ASP A 62 -10.41 -3.33 -12.87
C ASP A 62 -10.96 -4.59 -12.19
N ARG A 63 -10.10 -5.59 -11.93
CA ARG A 63 -10.50 -6.77 -11.16
C ARG A 63 -10.76 -6.41 -9.69
N LEU A 64 -9.85 -5.68 -9.06
CA LEU A 64 -9.93 -5.32 -7.65
C LEU A 64 -10.99 -4.25 -7.38
N PHE A 65 -11.06 -3.24 -8.25
CA PHE A 65 -11.78 -1.98 -8.07
C PHE A 65 -12.56 -1.56 -9.34
N PRO A 66 -13.53 -2.36 -9.81
CA PRO A 66 -14.25 -2.07 -11.05
C PRO A 66 -15.24 -0.92 -10.93
N ASP A 67 -15.63 -0.55 -9.71
CA ASP A 67 -16.55 0.56 -9.45
C ASP A 67 -15.84 1.58 -8.55
N LYS A 68 -15.09 2.49 -9.18
CA LYS A 68 -14.18 3.41 -8.49
C LYS A 68 -14.92 4.52 -7.74
N ASP A 69 -16.19 4.78 -8.08
CA ASP A 69 -17.00 5.86 -7.49
C ASP A 69 -17.51 5.54 -6.07
N HIS A 70 -17.59 4.25 -5.72
CA HIS A 70 -18.09 3.76 -4.42
C HIS A 70 -16.97 3.28 -3.48
N LEU A 71 -15.75 3.81 -3.65
CA LEU A 71 -14.59 3.45 -2.85
C LEU A 71 -14.32 4.46 -1.73
N HIS A 72 -14.03 3.93 -0.54
CA HIS A 72 -13.44 4.71 0.56
C HIS A 72 -11.95 4.38 0.64
N ILE A 73 -11.12 5.32 0.22
CA ILE A 73 -9.67 5.13 0.12
C ILE A 73 -8.99 5.93 1.21
N TYR A 74 -8.07 5.29 1.92
CA TYR A 74 -7.29 5.93 2.98
C TYR A 74 -5.80 5.66 2.75
N LEU A 75 -5.00 6.72 2.76
CA LEU A 75 -3.54 6.64 2.87
C LEU A 75 -3.19 6.76 4.34
N TRP A 76 -2.46 5.79 4.87
CA TRP A 76 -2.07 5.77 6.27
C TRP A 76 -0.76 6.51 6.49
N ASN A 77 -0.65 7.18 7.64
CA ASN A 77 0.66 7.45 8.22
C ASN A 77 1.39 6.11 8.32
N ASN A 78 2.64 6.01 7.89
CA ASN A 78 3.42 4.78 7.97
C ASN A 78 4.37 4.78 9.20
N GLU A 79 4.52 5.90 9.91
CA GLU A 79 5.43 6.05 11.07
C GLU A 79 4.93 5.34 12.33
N PHE A 80 3.68 4.87 12.33
CA PHE A 80 3.12 4.09 13.42
C PHE A 80 3.82 2.74 13.62
N THR A 81 4.69 2.31 12.72
CA THR A 81 5.45 1.07 12.86
C THR A 81 6.87 1.22 12.32
N ASN A 82 7.80 0.51 12.95
CA ASN A 82 9.18 0.39 12.46
C ASN A 82 9.30 -0.55 11.26
N TYR A 83 8.25 -1.29 10.89
CA TYR A 83 8.23 -2.16 9.70
C TYR A 83 8.62 -1.39 8.42
N TYR A 84 8.13 -0.16 8.28
CA TYR A 84 8.39 0.68 7.12
C TYR A 84 9.68 1.50 7.21
N ASN A 85 10.51 1.34 8.27
CA ASN A 85 11.73 2.15 8.46
C ASN A 85 12.69 2.04 7.27
N ASN A 86 13.00 0.83 6.83
CA ASN A 86 13.95 0.61 5.73
C ASN A 86 13.39 1.19 4.43
N GLY A 87 12.13 0.88 4.10
CA GLY A 87 11.47 1.41 2.92
C GLY A 87 11.47 2.93 2.91
N ARG A 88 11.07 3.59 4.02
CA ARG A 88 11.11 5.06 4.14
C ARG A 88 12.49 5.67 3.91
N TYR A 89 13.55 5.00 4.36
CA TYR A 89 14.90 5.57 4.32
C TYR A 89 15.51 5.50 2.91
N TRP A 90 15.27 4.41 2.17
CA TRP A 90 15.94 4.16 0.90
C TRP A 90 15.09 4.51 -0.33
N ASP A 91 13.81 4.19 -0.28
CA ASP A 91 12.98 4.13 -1.49
C ASP A 91 11.75 5.04 -1.30
N GLY A 92 11.02 4.83 -0.22
CA GLY A 92 9.73 5.42 0.10
C GLY A 92 8.76 4.28 0.40
N ALA A 93 7.95 4.41 1.45
CA ALA A 93 7.00 3.38 1.85
C ALA A 93 5.60 3.98 1.99
N TYR A 94 4.60 3.35 1.39
CA TYR A 94 3.24 3.87 1.40
C TYR A 94 2.26 2.73 1.63
N VAL A 95 1.21 2.98 2.39
CA VAL A 95 0.19 1.95 2.68
C VAL A 95 -1.20 2.53 2.57
N TRP A 96 -2.03 1.86 1.77
CA TRP A 96 -3.41 2.22 1.55
C TRP A 96 -4.35 1.14 2.05
N SER A 97 -5.52 1.59 2.46
CA SER A 97 -6.69 0.73 2.56
C SER A 97 -7.80 1.25 1.68
N VAL A 98 -8.41 0.35 0.91
CA VAL A 98 -9.55 0.63 0.05
C VAL A 98 -10.72 -0.22 0.52
N TYR A 99 -11.80 0.43 0.93
CA TYR A 99 -13.06 -0.22 1.20
C TYR A 99 -14.01 -0.02 0.01
N ASP A 100 -14.36 -1.13 -0.64
CA ASP A 100 -15.43 -1.18 -1.64
C ASP A 100 -16.76 -1.40 -0.92
N GLU A 101 -17.56 -0.33 -0.82
CA GLU A 101 -18.83 -0.35 -0.09
C GLU A 101 -19.85 -1.29 -0.73
N LYS A 102 -19.86 -1.38 -2.07
CA LYS A 102 -20.83 -2.17 -2.82
C LYS A 102 -20.57 -3.66 -2.69
N ARG A 103 -19.30 -4.06 -2.73
CA ARG A 103 -18.86 -5.47 -2.59
C ARG A 103 -18.58 -5.88 -1.16
N LYS A 104 -18.64 -4.94 -0.20
CA LYS A 104 -18.27 -5.15 1.21
C LYS A 104 -16.87 -5.77 1.34
N ARG A 105 -15.92 -5.29 0.54
CA ARG A 105 -14.56 -5.82 0.47
C ARG A 105 -13.56 -4.78 0.96
N PHE A 106 -12.63 -5.21 1.80
CA PHE A 106 -11.53 -4.38 2.29
C PHE A 106 -10.23 -4.90 1.71
N THR A 107 -9.54 -4.05 0.94
CA THR A 107 -8.23 -4.36 0.36
C THR A 107 -7.20 -3.48 1.05
N VAL A 108 -6.11 -4.08 1.52
CA VAL A 108 -4.95 -3.38 2.08
C VAL A 108 -3.75 -3.74 1.24
N PHE A 109 -2.97 -2.74 0.86
CA PHE A 109 -1.74 -2.94 0.12
C PHE A 109 -0.76 -1.82 0.44
N ASP A 110 0.51 -2.17 0.42
CA ASP A 110 1.63 -1.25 0.50
C ASP A 110 2.39 -1.20 -0.83
N ALA A 111 3.08 -0.08 -1.05
CA ALA A 111 3.97 0.09 -2.18
C ALA A 111 5.27 0.73 -1.70
N THR A 112 6.36 0.27 -2.33
CA THR A 112 7.67 0.89 -2.24
C THR A 112 7.88 1.69 -3.52
N LEU A 113 8.20 2.96 -3.41
CA LEU A 113 8.58 3.77 -4.57
C LEU A 113 10.09 3.74 -4.64
N VAL A 114 10.74 3.24 -5.69
CA VAL A 114 12.19 3.41 -5.82
C VAL A 114 12.41 4.58 -6.76
N LEU A 115 13.09 5.63 -6.27
CA LEU A 115 13.51 6.75 -7.10
C LEU A 115 14.95 6.49 -7.54
N ASP A 116 15.17 6.44 -8.86
CA ASP A 116 16.51 6.40 -9.46
C ASP A 116 17.28 7.72 -9.25
#